data_AF-A0A7S0CT42-F1
#
_entry.id   AF-A0A7S0CT42-F1
#
_cell.length_a   1.000
_cell.length_b   1.000
_cell.length_c   1.000
_cell.angle_alpha   90.00
_cell.angle_beta   90.00
_cell.angle_gamma   90.00
#
_symmetry.space_group_name_H-M   'P 1'
#
loop_
_entity.id
_entity.type
_entity.pdbx_description
1 polymer ?
#
loop_
_entity_poly.entity_id
_entity_poly.type
_entity_poly.pdbx_seq_one_letter_code
_entity_poly.pdbx_strand_id
1 'polypeptide(L)'
;MSAFERLDLDPSKVDELTTLYRRWRLLWLRPRDADGAASGVDALRRVARAVADDGADEFSVENAGDAARDPAQDALAPSAVFGSLARCADAATANTARLPAHFYVSTVLGGDAAARVLAEAPISEPSFLPRDAAHGTPAWLFVGSNSPSDSAAAPSRKRKTAANSDAAPASDPPRGSRSALAGRTEHTDHVTCSGTWHHQLSGRKTWYLRPFDRASAWRGDPPPDVGTARRARLEFSSSGEDDRGPRRRLVIETQEGDVLAVDTGAWWHETALPSSPSMSASLAREFFLAEEHGGAAGAEDAARRAEAFTNVDGLYAKRFVAAGEIVCTQKDFEDGGPNVGRSGNPNCAVAEIDDEDEDEEGGGTMV
;
A
#
# COMPACT_ATOMS: atom_id res chain seq x y z
N MET A 1 -0.31 10.62 26.54
CA MET A 1 -1.08 10.33 25.31
C MET A 1 -0.74 8.91 24.86
N SER A 2 -1.68 8.19 24.26
CA SER A 2 -1.40 6.91 23.59
C SER A 2 -1.05 7.21 22.14
N ALA A 3 -0.03 6.57 21.56
CA ALA A 3 0.29 6.72 20.14
C ALA A 3 -0.74 6.04 19.21
N PHE A 4 -1.65 5.24 19.77
CA PHE A 4 -2.65 4.50 19.02
C PHE A 4 -3.98 5.27 18.87
N GLU A 5 -3.94 6.58 19.08
CA GLU A 5 -5.07 7.48 18.88
C GLU A 5 -4.70 8.52 17.83
N ARG A 6 -5.70 9.03 17.10
CA ARG A 6 -5.48 10.17 16.21
C ARG A 6 -5.16 11.39 17.05
N LEU A 7 -3.98 11.97 16.86
CA LEU A 7 -3.52 13.17 17.55
C LEU A 7 -3.61 14.38 16.63
N ASP A 8 -3.84 15.56 17.20
CA ASP A 8 -3.70 16.81 16.44
C ASP A 8 -2.22 17.09 16.20
N LEU A 9 -1.88 17.39 14.95
CA LEU A 9 -0.56 17.89 14.58
C LEU A 9 -0.47 19.36 14.99
N ASP A 10 0.17 19.60 16.14
CA ASP A 10 0.45 20.91 16.69
C ASP A 10 1.96 21.19 16.60
N PRO A 11 2.41 22.14 15.76
CA PRO A 11 3.83 22.48 15.63
C PRO A 11 4.48 22.94 16.95
N SER A 12 3.70 23.35 17.95
CA SER A 12 4.24 23.67 19.28
C SER A 12 4.61 22.43 20.11
N LYS A 13 4.24 21.23 19.65
CA LYS A 13 4.45 19.94 20.32
C LYS A 13 5.43 19.01 19.60
N VAL A 14 6.29 19.54 18.74
CA VAL A 14 7.29 18.78 17.97
C VAL A 14 8.07 17.82 18.85
N ASP A 15 8.61 18.29 19.97
CA ASP A 15 9.42 17.46 20.87
C ASP A 15 8.62 16.32 21.51
N GLU A 16 7.37 16.61 21.92
CA GLU A 16 6.47 15.61 22.49
C GLU A 16 6.11 14.54 21.45
N LEU A 17 5.72 14.98 20.25
CA LEU A 17 5.35 14.08 19.14
C LEU A 17 6.56 13.25 18.68
N THR A 18 7.73 13.86 18.53
CA THR A 18 8.98 13.15 18.20
C THR A 18 9.33 12.13 19.27
N THR A 19 9.18 12.47 20.55
CA THR A 19 9.39 11.53 21.67
C THR A 19 8.40 10.36 21.60
N LEU A 20 7.12 10.63 21.31
CA LEU A 20 6.13 9.58 21.11
C LEU A 20 6.48 8.72 19.89
N TYR A 21 6.87 9.31 18.77
CA TYR A 21 7.30 8.57 17.59
C TYR A 21 8.49 7.66 17.91
N ARG A 22 9.54 8.14 18.60
CA ARG A 22 10.70 7.31 18.94
C ARG A 22 10.32 6.12 19.82
N ARG A 23 9.40 6.35 20.77
CA ARG A 23 8.92 5.30 21.67
C ARG A 23 8.07 4.25 20.97
N TRP A 24 7.16 4.67 20.11
CA TRP A 24 6.13 3.80 19.54
C TRP A 24 6.41 3.39 18.10
N ARG A 25 7.34 4.08 17.44
CA ARG A 25 7.67 3.98 16.02
C ARG A 25 6.45 4.11 15.11
N LEU A 26 5.43 4.83 15.60
CA LEU A 26 4.13 4.97 15.00
C LEU A 26 3.43 6.23 15.54
N LEU A 27 2.86 7.05 14.67
CA LEU A 27 1.96 8.16 15.00
C LEU A 27 0.87 8.29 13.94
N TRP A 28 -0.36 8.53 14.39
CA TRP A 28 -1.49 8.92 13.53
C TRP A 28 -1.91 10.35 13.84
N LEU A 29 -1.81 11.22 12.85
CA LEU A 29 -1.84 12.67 13.01
C LEU A 29 -2.91 13.32 12.12
N ARG A 30 -3.51 14.40 12.62
CA ARG A 30 -4.41 15.29 11.87
C ARG A 30 -3.85 16.72 11.86
N PRO A 31 -3.39 17.28 10.72
CA PRO A 31 -3.08 18.70 10.59
C PRO A 31 -4.26 19.59 10.95
N ARG A 32 -4.06 20.62 11.78
CA ARG A 32 -5.11 21.57 12.17
C ARG A 32 -5.71 22.33 10.97
N ASP A 33 -4.91 22.55 9.93
CA ASP A 33 -5.32 23.27 8.72
C ASP A 33 -5.75 22.34 7.57
N ALA A 34 -5.90 21.03 7.84
CA ALA A 34 -6.26 20.04 6.82
C ALA A 34 -7.62 20.31 6.15
N ASP A 35 -8.50 21.06 6.81
CA ASP A 35 -9.87 21.31 6.33
C ASP A 35 -9.95 22.43 5.26
N GLY A 36 -8.83 23.08 4.91
CA GLY A 36 -8.77 24.19 3.95
C GLY A 36 -7.71 24.09 2.84
N ALA A 37 -6.80 23.11 2.90
CA ALA A 37 -5.87 22.85 1.81
C ALA A 37 -6.64 22.30 0.59
N ALA A 38 -6.13 22.51 -0.63
CA ALA A 38 -6.75 22.02 -1.85
C ALA A 38 -6.72 20.48 -1.89
N SER A 39 -7.66 19.84 -1.20
CA SER A 39 -7.70 18.42 -0.92
C SER A 39 -8.51 17.64 -1.95
N GLY A 40 -8.43 16.32 -1.89
CA GLY A 40 -9.34 15.45 -2.62
C GLY A 40 -9.03 15.36 -4.11
N VAL A 41 -10.07 15.52 -4.94
CA VAL A 41 -9.99 15.31 -6.39
C VAL A 41 -8.99 16.26 -7.06
N ASP A 42 -8.88 17.50 -6.60
CA ASP A 42 -7.98 18.48 -7.21
C ASP A 42 -6.50 18.21 -6.88
N ALA A 43 -6.21 17.75 -5.66
CA ALA A 43 -4.88 17.24 -5.30
C ALA A 43 -4.51 16.05 -6.20
N LEU A 44 -5.42 15.09 -6.33
CA LEU A 44 -5.21 13.91 -7.17
C LEU A 44 -5.00 14.29 -8.64
N ARG A 45 -5.72 15.29 -9.16
CA ARG A 45 -5.53 15.81 -10.53
C ARG A 45 -4.16 16.44 -10.73
N ARG A 46 -3.71 17.27 -9.79
CA ARG A 46 -2.38 17.90 -9.87
C ARG A 46 -1.27 16.85 -9.82
N VAL A 47 -1.36 15.90 -8.89
CA VAL A 47 -0.43 14.77 -8.81
C VAL A 47 -0.46 13.93 -10.08
N ALA A 48 -1.64 13.58 -10.60
CA ALA A 48 -1.75 12.79 -11.82
C ALA A 48 -1.12 13.47 -13.04
N ARG A 49 -1.27 14.80 -13.18
CA ARG A 49 -0.60 15.57 -14.23
C ARG A 49 0.92 15.54 -14.08
N ALA A 50 1.43 15.81 -12.88
CA ALA A 50 2.86 15.78 -12.60
C ALA A 50 3.50 14.41 -12.89
N VAL A 51 2.72 13.33 -12.71
CA VAL A 51 3.14 11.94 -13.00
C VAL A 51 3.06 11.62 -14.49
N ALA A 52 2.03 12.07 -15.21
CA ALA A 52 1.84 11.74 -16.63
C ALA A 52 2.83 12.43 -17.57
N ASP A 53 3.46 13.52 -17.13
CA ASP A 53 4.52 14.20 -17.88
C ASP A 53 5.86 13.43 -17.83
N ASP A 54 6.02 12.47 -16.92
CA ASP A 54 7.14 11.53 -16.91
C ASP A 54 6.81 10.25 -17.66
N GLY A 55 7.81 9.74 -18.37
CA GLY A 55 7.71 8.48 -19.09
C GLY A 55 7.18 7.37 -18.19
N ALA A 56 6.28 6.56 -18.75
CA ALA A 56 5.71 5.35 -18.16
C ALA A 56 6.74 4.33 -17.61
N ASP A 57 8.02 4.54 -17.92
CA ASP A 57 9.10 3.59 -17.77
C ASP A 57 9.70 3.54 -16.36
N GLU A 58 9.37 4.51 -15.49
CA GLU A 58 9.85 4.53 -14.09
C GLU A 58 8.86 3.91 -13.08
N PHE A 59 7.69 3.45 -13.54
CA PHE A 59 6.67 2.94 -12.64
C PHE A 59 6.87 1.46 -12.30
N SER A 60 7.00 1.15 -11.02
CA SER A 60 6.93 -0.23 -10.51
C SER A 60 5.49 -0.55 -10.12
N VAL A 61 4.88 -1.57 -10.73
CA VAL A 61 3.49 -1.97 -10.46
C VAL A 61 3.47 -2.98 -9.33
N GLU A 62 2.79 -2.65 -8.24
CA GLU A 62 2.50 -3.62 -7.18
C GLU A 62 0.98 -3.80 -7.12
N ASN A 63 0.55 -5.02 -7.45
CA ASN A 63 -0.82 -5.58 -7.46
C ASN A 63 -1.61 -5.45 -8.78
N ALA A 64 -1.63 -6.55 -9.53
CA ALA A 64 -2.85 -6.96 -10.22
C ALA A 64 -3.81 -7.50 -9.13
N GLY A 65 -5.07 -7.08 -9.16
CA GLY A 65 -6.10 -7.64 -8.28
C GLY A 65 -6.27 -9.15 -8.51
N ASP A 66 -7.24 -9.74 -7.81
CA ASP A 66 -7.64 -11.15 -7.93
C ASP A 66 -8.02 -11.49 -9.39
N ALA A 67 -7.01 -11.80 -10.22
CA ALA A 67 -7.08 -11.96 -11.69
C ALA A 67 -8.08 -13.04 -12.10
N ALA A 68 -8.42 -13.94 -11.18
CA ALA A 68 -9.44 -14.96 -11.34
C ALA A 68 -10.86 -14.39 -11.58
N ARG A 69 -11.14 -13.12 -11.27
CA ARG A 69 -12.49 -12.54 -11.39
C ARG A 69 -12.72 -11.64 -12.61
N ASP A 70 -11.69 -10.99 -13.15
CA ASP A 70 -11.83 -10.13 -14.32
C ASP A 70 -10.49 -9.93 -15.06
N PRO A 71 -10.30 -10.55 -16.25
CA PRO A 71 -9.10 -10.36 -17.08
C PRO A 71 -8.84 -8.90 -17.49
N ALA A 72 -9.81 -8.00 -17.38
CA ALA A 72 -9.60 -6.58 -17.60
C ALA A 72 -8.80 -5.89 -16.47
N GLN A 73 -8.65 -6.53 -15.30
CA GLN A 73 -7.84 -6.02 -14.19
C GLN A 73 -6.34 -6.32 -14.34
N ASP A 74 -5.97 -7.31 -15.16
CA ASP A 74 -4.57 -7.66 -15.45
C ASP A 74 -3.81 -6.56 -16.23
N ALA A 75 -4.50 -5.55 -16.77
CA ALA A 75 -3.90 -4.58 -17.70
C ALA A 75 -3.68 -3.16 -17.14
N LEU A 76 -3.91 -2.91 -15.85
CA LEU A 76 -3.72 -1.56 -15.29
C LEU A 76 -2.27 -1.30 -14.87
N ALA A 77 -1.41 -1.09 -15.86
CA ALA A 77 -0.12 -0.46 -15.59
C ALA A 77 -0.36 0.90 -14.88
N PRO A 78 0.45 1.29 -13.88
CA PRO A 78 0.35 2.58 -13.20
C PRO A 78 0.37 3.73 -14.21
N SER A 79 1.21 3.64 -15.26
CA SER A 79 1.22 4.59 -16.37
C SER A 79 -0.14 4.74 -17.06
N ALA A 80 -0.88 3.64 -17.26
CA ALA A 80 -2.23 3.68 -17.82
C ALA A 80 -3.23 4.32 -16.85
N VAL A 81 -3.11 4.04 -15.55
CA VAL A 81 -3.93 4.66 -14.50
C VAL A 81 -3.66 6.16 -14.41
N PHE A 82 -2.40 6.56 -14.24
CA PHE A 82 -1.99 7.96 -14.12
C PHE A 82 -2.24 8.75 -15.40
N GLY A 83 -1.95 8.17 -16.58
CA GLY A 83 -2.32 8.78 -17.86
C GLY A 83 -3.83 8.96 -17.99
N SER A 84 -4.63 8.00 -17.52
CA SER A 84 -6.10 8.15 -17.51
C SER A 84 -6.56 9.21 -16.51
N LEU A 85 -5.97 9.28 -15.32
CA LEU A 85 -6.26 10.31 -14.32
C LEU A 85 -5.90 11.71 -14.83
N ALA A 86 -4.75 11.87 -15.49
CA ALA A 86 -4.31 13.12 -16.10
C ALA A 86 -5.27 13.56 -17.21
N ARG A 87 -5.67 12.65 -18.11
CA ARG A 87 -6.70 12.95 -19.13
C ARG A 87 -8.05 13.33 -18.51
N CYS A 88 -8.47 12.65 -17.44
CA CYS A 88 -9.68 12.99 -16.70
C CYS A 88 -9.59 14.34 -15.96
N ALA A 89 -8.37 14.81 -15.64
CA ALA A 89 -8.14 16.12 -15.04
C ALA A 89 -8.41 17.25 -16.05
N ASP A 90 -8.26 16.99 -17.34
CA ASP A 90 -8.49 17.93 -18.41
C ASP A 90 -9.96 17.87 -18.86
N ALA A 91 -10.76 18.80 -18.33
CA ALA A 91 -12.22 18.85 -18.42
C ALA A 91 -12.82 18.74 -19.84
N ALA A 92 -12.01 18.83 -20.91
CA ALA A 92 -12.44 18.68 -22.30
C ALA A 92 -12.52 17.22 -22.78
N THR A 93 -11.93 16.24 -22.08
CA THR A 93 -11.83 14.84 -22.55
C THR A 93 -12.45 13.79 -21.61
N ALA A 94 -13.30 14.20 -20.67
CA ALA A 94 -13.93 13.37 -19.64
C ALA A 94 -14.75 12.15 -20.14
N ASN A 95 -14.83 11.92 -21.45
CA ASN A 95 -15.60 10.82 -22.05
C ASN A 95 -14.79 9.57 -22.42
N THR A 96 -13.45 9.55 -22.32
CA THR A 96 -12.66 8.49 -22.98
C THR A 96 -11.77 7.60 -22.10
N ALA A 97 -11.69 7.81 -20.78
CA ALA A 97 -11.00 6.84 -19.91
C ALA A 97 -11.82 6.59 -18.63
N ARG A 98 -12.60 5.49 -18.62
CA ARG A 98 -13.21 4.99 -17.40
C ARG A 98 -12.20 4.08 -16.71
N LEU A 99 -11.59 4.56 -15.64
CA LEU A 99 -10.89 3.69 -14.70
C LEU A 99 -11.87 2.64 -14.16
N PRO A 100 -11.42 1.40 -13.90
CA PRO A 100 -12.24 0.40 -13.24
C PRO A 100 -12.79 0.90 -11.90
N ALA A 101 -13.96 0.40 -11.51
CA ALA A 101 -14.55 0.72 -10.21
C ALA A 101 -13.72 0.14 -9.04
N HIS A 102 -12.93 -0.91 -9.31
CA HIS A 102 -12.12 -1.63 -8.35
C HIS A 102 -10.70 -1.78 -8.90
N PHE A 103 -9.74 -1.06 -8.31
CA PHE A 103 -8.32 -1.21 -8.57
C PHE A 103 -7.49 -0.65 -7.42
N TYR A 104 -6.25 -1.10 -7.29
CA TYR A 104 -5.25 -0.53 -6.40
C TYR A 104 -3.90 -0.63 -7.09
N VAL A 105 -3.20 0.49 -7.19
CA VAL A 105 -1.85 0.57 -7.76
C VAL A 105 -0.97 1.39 -6.83
N SER A 106 0.29 0.97 -6.71
CA SER A 106 1.37 1.80 -6.17
C SER A 106 2.49 1.97 -7.16
N THR A 107 3.29 3.00 -6.94
CA THR A 107 4.58 3.20 -7.60
C THR A 107 5.52 4.04 -6.77
N VAL A 108 6.81 3.83 -6.99
CA VAL A 108 7.89 4.72 -6.53
C VAL A 108 8.16 5.75 -7.62
N LEU A 109 8.39 7.00 -7.22
CA LEU A 109 8.78 8.11 -8.09
C LEU A 109 10.23 8.47 -7.75
N GLY A 110 11.10 8.53 -8.75
CA GLY A 110 12.51 8.93 -8.59
C GLY A 110 12.75 10.41 -8.87
N GLY A 111 13.93 10.90 -8.49
CA GLY A 111 14.52 12.17 -8.97
C GLY A 111 13.55 13.34 -9.14
N ASP A 112 13.42 13.81 -10.38
CA ASP A 112 12.60 14.97 -10.76
C ASP A 112 11.10 14.69 -10.68
N ALA A 113 10.67 13.44 -10.91
CA ALA A 113 9.28 13.00 -10.81
C ALA A 113 8.72 13.25 -9.40
N ALA A 114 9.47 12.79 -8.39
CA ALA A 114 9.13 12.97 -6.99
C ALA A 114 9.10 14.46 -6.63
N ALA A 115 10.09 15.24 -7.07
CA ALA A 115 10.16 16.68 -6.80
C ALA A 115 8.94 17.44 -7.36
N ARG A 116 8.51 17.13 -8.59
CA ARG A 116 7.31 17.73 -9.21
C ARG A 116 6.05 17.34 -8.47
N VAL A 117 5.86 16.07 -8.16
CA VAL A 117 4.68 15.60 -7.41
C VAL A 117 4.60 16.23 -6.03
N LEU A 118 5.74 16.36 -5.33
CA LEU A 118 5.80 17.01 -4.03
C LEU A 118 5.49 18.51 -4.11
N ALA A 119 5.91 19.19 -5.19
CA ALA A 119 5.60 20.61 -5.40
C ALA A 119 4.11 20.86 -5.73
N GLU A 120 3.45 19.91 -6.39
CA GLU A 120 2.06 20.00 -6.83
C GLU A 120 1.05 19.45 -5.80
N ALA A 121 1.49 18.50 -4.98
CA ALA A 121 0.70 17.96 -3.90
C ALA A 121 0.51 19.03 -2.82
N PRO A 122 -0.69 19.18 -2.24
CA PRO A 122 -0.99 20.14 -1.18
C PRO A 122 -0.43 19.67 0.18
N ILE A 123 0.79 19.17 0.18
CA ILE A 123 1.44 18.55 1.33
C ILE A 123 2.71 19.31 1.66
N SER A 124 2.91 19.53 2.95
CA SER A 124 4.21 19.91 3.48
C SER A 124 4.82 18.72 4.19
N GLU A 125 6.14 18.76 4.36
CA GLU A 125 6.81 17.86 5.30
C GLU A 125 6.11 17.96 6.68
N PRO A 126 5.79 16.82 7.31
CA PRO A 126 5.03 16.84 8.56
C PRO A 126 5.73 17.68 9.63
N SER A 127 5.05 18.72 10.10
CA SER A 127 5.63 19.70 11.03
C SER A 127 6.00 19.15 12.40
N PHE A 128 5.65 17.89 12.72
CA PHE A 128 6.09 17.22 13.94
C PHE A 128 7.53 16.72 13.85
N LEU A 129 8.07 16.59 12.64
CA LEU A 129 9.45 16.17 12.44
C LEU A 129 10.39 17.31 12.86
N PRO A 130 11.50 16.99 13.55
CA PRO A 130 12.54 17.97 13.84
C PRO A 130 13.04 18.64 12.56
N ARG A 131 13.42 19.92 12.63
CA ARG A 131 13.89 20.70 11.46
C ARG A 131 15.18 20.16 10.83
N ASP A 132 15.94 19.39 11.60
CA ASP A 132 17.17 18.73 11.18
C ASP A 132 16.93 17.28 10.72
N ALA A 133 15.67 16.83 10.65
CA ALA A 133 15.33 15.61 9.96
C ALA A 133 15.57 15.81 8.46
N ALA A 134 16.30 14.87 7.85
CA ALA A 134 16.45 14.83 6.41
C ALA A 134 15.37 13.94 5.80
N HIS A 135 15.14 14.09 4.50
CA HIS A 135 14.37 13.06 3.83
C HIS A 135 14.76 12.69 2.42
N GLY A 136 14.51 11.42 2.09
CA GLY A 136 14.86 10.79 0.83
C GLY A 136 14.24 11.52 -0.36
N THR A 137 14.93 11.45 -1.50
CA THR A 137 14.44 12.00 -2.76
C THR A 137 13.24 11.24 -3.32
N PRO A 138 13.19 9.89 -3.27
CA PRO A 138 12.05 9.15 -3.82
C PRO A 138 10.75 9.41 -3.05
N ALA A 139 9.62 9.38 -3.75
CA ALA A 139 8.29 9.44 -3.16
C ALA A 139 7.45 8.25 -3.60
N TRP A 140 6.64 7.72 -2.70
CA TRP A 140 5.71 6.62 -2.97
C TRP A 140 4.32 7.15 -3.21
N LEU A 141 3.73 6.78 -4.34
CA LEU A 141 2.37 7.16 -4.69
C LEU A 141 1.49 5.90 -4.74
N PHE A 142 0.39 5.95 -3.99
CA PHE A 142 -0.61 4.90 -3.95
C PHE A 142 -1.93 5.47 -4.44
N VAL A 143 -2.60 4.81 -5.38
CA VAL A 143 -3.93 5.19 -5.87
C VAL A 143 -4.81 3.96 -6.03
N GLY A 144 -6.06 4.07 -5.64
CA GLY A 144 -7.03 3.02 -5.94
C GLY A 144 -8.47 3.49 -5.84
N SER A 145 -9.37 2.64 -6.29
CA SER A 145 -10.81 2.82 -6.21
C SER A 145 -11.43 1.54 -5.66
N ASN A 146 -12.33 1.67 -4.70
CA ASN A 146 -13.19 0.59 -4.26
C ASN A 146 -14.64 1.09 -4.29
N SER A 147 -15.05 1.57 -5.47
CA SER A 147 -16.36 2.17 -5.66
C SER A 147 -17.43 1.09 -5.70
N PRO A 148 -18.50 1.21 -4.91
CA PRO A 148 -19.63 0.30 -5.02
C PRO A 148 -20.32 0.58 -6.36
N SER A 149 -19.90 -0.11 -7.43
CA SER A 149 -20.48 0.01 -8.76
C SER A 149 -22.01 0.03 -8.74
N ASP A 150 -22.63 0.94 -9.50
CA ASP A 150 -24.09 0.93 -9.74
C ASP A 150 -24.57 -0.33 -10.51
N SER A 151 -23.64 -1.20 -10.93
CA SER A 151 -23.90 -2.39 -11.75
C SER A 151 -24.51 -3.58 -11.00
N ALA A 152 -24.95 -3.40 -9.74
CA ALA A 152 -25.91 -4.33 -9.12
C ALA A 152 -27.37 -4.03 -9.50
N ALA A 153 -27.61 -3.33 -10.62
CA ALA A 153 -28.86 -3.46 -11.36
C ALA A 153 -28.98 -4.90 -11.87
N ALA A 154 -29.36 -5.81 -10.98
CA ALA A 154 -29.77 -7.16 -11.31
C ALA A 154 -30.77 -7.07 -12.47
N PRO A 155 -30.63 -7.88 -13.54
CA PRO A 155 -31.67 -7.95 -14.56
C PRO A 155 -32.96 -8.29 -13.83
N SER A 156 -33.98 -7.44 -13.94
CA SER A 156 -35.28 -7.67 -13.35
C SER A 156 -35.91 -8.90 -14.01
N ARG A 157 -35.55 -10.08 -13.50
CA ARG A 157 -36.30 -11.30 -13.80
C ARG A 157 -37.70 -11.06 -13.27
N LYS A 158 -38.64 -10.82 -14.19
CA LYS A 158 -40.09 -10.90 -13.93
C LYS A 158 -40.38 -12.26 -13.33
N ARG A 159 -40.33 -12.35 -12.00
CA ARG A 159 -40.61 -13.57 -11.26
C ARG A 159 -42.12 -13.73 -11.25
N LYS A 160 -42.60 -14.59 -12.14
CA LYS A 160 -43.98 -15.07 -12.19
C LYS A 160 -44.27 -15.72 -10.84
N THR A 161 -45.28 -15.22 -10.14
CA THR A 161 -45.76 -15.73 -8.87
C THR A 161 -46.31 -17.15 -9.05
N ALA A 162 -45.77 -18.09 -8.29
CA ALA A 162 -46.40 -19.36 -7.96
C ALA A 162 -46.07 -19.69 -6.50
N ALA A 163 -47.10 -20.01 -5.75
CA ALA A 163 -47.13 -20.13 -4.29
C ALA A 163 -46.53 -21.45 -3.77
N ASN A 164 -46.37 -21.48 -2.44
CA ASN A 164 -46.07 -22.59 -1.53
C ASN A 164 -44.61 -23.07 -1.41
N SER A 165 -44.00 -22.78 -0.26
CA SER A 165 -43.94 -23.73 0.87
C SER A 165 -43.10 -23.15 2.01
N ASP A 166 -43.57 -23.34 3.24
CA ASP A 166 -42.93 -22.98 4.50
C ASP A 166 -41.50 -23.53 4.61
N ALA A 167 -40.51 -22.63 4.60
CA ALA A 167 -39.17 -22.87 5.10
C ALA A 167 -38.70 -21.60 5.80
N ALA A 168 -38.27 -21.73 7.05
CA ALA A 168 -37.75 -20.65 7.87
C ALA A 168 -36.60 -19.93 7.14
N PRO A 169 -36.56 -18.59 7.11
CA PRO A 169 -35.51 -17.88 6.41
C PRO A 169 -34.20 -18.06 7.17
N ALA A 170 -33.27 -18.80 6.57
CA ALA A 170 -31.86 -18.62 6.88
C ALA A 170 -31.56 -17.13 6.72
N SER A 171 -31.05 -16.51 7.78
CA SER A 171 -30.62 -15.13 7.78
C SER A 171 -29.51 -14.95 6.75
N ASP A 172 -29.87 -14.57 5.53
CA ASP A 172 -28.92 -14.05 4.56
C ASP A 172 -28.13 -12.92 5.24
N PRO A 173 -26.78 -12.94 5.20
CA PRO A 173 -26.00 -11.81 5.68
C PRO A 173 -26.46 -10.55 4.93
N PRO A 174 -26.52 -9.39 5.59
CA PRO A 174 -27.02 -8.16 4.98
C PRO A 174 -26.26 -7.90 3.67
N ARG A 175 -26.99 -7.96 2.55
CA ARG A 175 -26.52 -7.50 1.23
C ARG A 175 -26.23 -6.00 1.35
N GLY A 176 -24.98 -5.64 1.62
CA GLY A 176 -24.62 -4.22 1.79
C GLY A 176 -23.16 -3.90 2.08
N SER A 177 -22.39 -4.75 2.76
CA SER A 177 -20.95 -4.48 2.94
C SER A 177 -20.15 -5.21 1.86
N ARG A 178 -19.83 -4.53 0.75
CA ARG A 178 -18.74 -5.02 -0.10
C ARG A 178 -17.47 -5.07 0.77
N SER A 179 -16.72 -6.16 0.66
CA SER A 179 -15.46 -6.34 1.38
C SER A 179 -14.47 -5.23 1.01
N ALA A 180 -13.60 -4.86 1.95
CA ALA A 180 -12.47 -3.98 1.64
C ALA A 180 -11.67 -4.58 0.47
N LEU A 181 -11.22 -3.73 -0.45
CA LEU A 181 -10.34 -4.13 -1.54
C LEU A 181 -8.93 -4.27 -0.97
N ALA A 182 -8.34 -5.45 -1.10
CA ALA A 182 -6.97 -5.69 -0.63
C ALA A 182 -5.99 -4.71 -1.31
N GLY A 183 -5.12 -4.11 -0.50
CA GLY A 183 -3.96 -3.34 -0.95
C GLY A 183 -2.71 -4.21 -0.87
N ARG A 184 -1.62 -3.66 -0.31
CA ARG A 184 -0.41 -4.44 -0.04
C ARG A 184 -0.64 -5.44 1.10
N THR A 185 -0.22 -6.69 0.88
CA THR A 185 -0.25 -7.79 1.85
C THR A 185 0.62 -7.47 3.08
N GLU A 186 0.53 -8.27 4.15
CA GLU A 186 1.31 -8.04 5.36
C GLU A 186 2.82 -8.23 5.09
N HIS A 187 3.64 -7.21 5.37
CA HIS A 187 5.10 -7.26 5.20
C HIS A 187 5.80 -6.29 6.16
N THR A 188 7.14 -6.34 6.19
CA THR A 188 8.02 -5.32 6.75
C THR A 188 8.97 -4.84 5.66
N ASP A 189 9.45 -3.60 5.73
CA ASP A 189 10.40 -3.07 4.76
C ASP A 189 11.86 -3.16 5.25
N HIS A 190 12.81 -3.28 4.32
CA HIS A 190 14.24 -3.22 4.62
C HIS A 190 14.69 -1.78 4.45
N VAL A 191 14.44 -0.96 5.46
CA VAL A 191 14.72 0.46 5.37
C VAL A 191 15.92 0.86 6.23
N THR A 192 16.71 1.78 5.68
CA THR A 192 17.74 2.49 6.44
C THR A 192 17.22 3.79 7.04
N CYS A 193 15.99 4.20 6.70
CA CYS A 193 15.38 5.40 7.23
C CYS A 193 14.89 5.21 8.68
N SER A 194 14.63 6.33 9.35
CA SER A 194 14.02 6.33 10.69
C SER A 194 12.51 6.01 10.65
N GLY A 195 11.93 6.07 9.46
CA GLY A 195 10.57 5.68 9.13
C GLY A 195 10.05 6.39 7.89
N THR A 196 8.78 6.16 7.59
CA THR A 196 8.05 6.81 6.51
C THR A 196 6.90 7.62 7.08
N TRP A 197 6.56 8.72 6.43
CA TRP A 197 5.28 9.37 6.63
C TRP A 197 4.41 9.15 5.40
N HIS A 198 3.13 8.85 5.63
CA HIS A 198 2.11 8.64 4.61
C HIS A 198 1.03 9.71 4.79
N HIS A 199 0.89 10.60 3.81
CA HIS A 199 -0.16 11.60 3.77
C HIS A 199 -1.33 11.09 2.92
N GLN A 200 -2.53 10.99 3.50
CA GLN A 200 -3.73 10.61 2.76
C GLN A 200 -4.26 11.82 1.97
N LEU A 201 -3.98 11.88 0.67
CA LEU A 201 -4.35 13.00 -0.20
C LEU A 201 -5.85 13.05 -0.51
N SER A 202 -6.47 11.87 -0.67
CA SER A 202 -7.91 11.75 -0.90
C SER A 202 -8.44 10.41 -0.44
N GLY A 203 -9.73 10.34 -0.09
CA GLY A 203 -10.39 9.09 0.25
C GLY A 203 -9.93 8.51 1.59
N ARG A 204 -9.92 7.18 1.69
CA ARG A 204 -9.60 6.45 2.92
C ARG A 204 -8.67 5.27 2.63
N LYS A 205 -7.79 4.93 3.58
CA LYS A 205 -6.97 3.72 3.55
C LYS A 205 -6.99 3.08 4.95
N THR A 206 -7.15 1.77 4.98
CA THR A 206 -7.05 0.99 6.22
C THR A 206 -5.66 0.39 6.31
N TRP A 207 -5.05 0.51 7.48
CA TRP A 207 -3.77 -0.06 7.86
C TRP A 207 -3.98 -1.09 8.97
N TYR A 208 -3.45 -2.28 8.78
CA TYR A 208 -3.38 -3.32 9.80
C TYR A 208 -1.93 -3.44 10.24
N LEU A 209 -1.68 -3.18 11.52
CA LEU A 209 -0.33 -2.98 12.06
C LEU A 209 -0.10 -3.91 13.24
N ARG A 210 1.05 -4.58 13.29
CA ARG A 210 1.53 -5.26 14.50
C ARG A 210 3.04 -5.11 14.63
N PRO A 211 3.59 -5.03 15.86
CA PRO A 211 5.03 -4.88 16.03
C PRO A 211 5.79 -6.07 15.44
N PHE A 212 6.93 -5.80 14.82
CA PHE A 212 7.92 -6.83 14.49
C PHE A 212 8.87 -7.00 15.66
N ASP A 213 8.70 -8.09 16.40
CA ASP A 213 9.43 -8.41 17.64
C ASP A 213 10.95 -8.46 17.51
N ARG A 214 11.49 -8.64 16.30
CA ARG A 214 12.93 -8.69 16.02
C ARG A 214 13.51 -7.39 15.44
N ALA A 215 12.71 -6.35 15.25
CA ALA A 215 13.20 -5.12 14.66
C ALA A 215 14.27 -4.44 15.53
N SER A 216 15.29 -3.89 14.90
CA SER A 216 16.37 -3.16 15.57
C SER A 216 15.87 -1.93 16.34
N ALA A 217 14.75 -1.35 15.93
CA ALA A 217 14.12 -0.20 16.57
C ALA A 217 13.71 -0.47 18.03
N TRP A 218 13.56 -1.74 18.43
CA TRP A 218 13.23 -2.18 19.78
C TRP A 218 14.46 -2.58 20.61
N ARG A 219 15.69 -2.35 20.16
CA ARG A 219 16.87 -2.71 20.97
C ARG A 219 16.89 -1.90 22.27
N GLY A 220 16.73 -2.59 23.38
CA GLY A 220 16.75 -2.00 24.73
C GLY A 220 15.38 -1.88 25.39
N ASP A 221 14.29 -1.93 24.61
CA ASP A 221 12.92 -1.83 25.10
C ASP A 221 12.01 -2.88 24.44
N PRO A 222 11.07 -3.51 25.15
CA PRO A 222 10.15 -4.44 24.51
C PRO A 222 9.28 -3.73 23.47
N PRO A 223 8.92 -4.42 22.35
CA PRO A 223 7.99 -3.87 21.38
C PRO A 223 6.65 -3.51 22.06
N PRO A 224 5.93 -2.51 21.52
CA PRO A 224 4.75 -2.00 22.19
C PRO A 224 3.59 -3.01 22.20
N ASP A 225 2.96 -3.20 23.35
CA ASP A 225 1.76 -4.04 23.45
C ASP A 225 0.53 -3.30 22.93
N VAL A 226 0.17 -3.60 21.68
CA VAL A 226 -1.05 -3.09 21.02
C VAL A 226 -2.34 -3.47 21.77
N GLY A 227 -2.32 -4.50 22.63
CA GLY A 227 -3.44 -4.87 23.48
C GLY A 227 -3.82 -3.81 24.52
N THR A 228 -2.94 -2.85 24.79
CA THR A 228 -3.19 -1.74 25.72
C THR A 228 -3.86 -0.54 25.05
N ALA A 229 -4.05 -0.57 23.73
CA ALA A 229 -4.63 0.51 22.96
C ALA A 229 -6.14 0.64 23.20
N ARG A 230 -6.52 1.34 24.27
CA ARG A 230 -7.92 1.46 24.76
C ARG A 230 -8.94 1.99 23.74
N ARG A 231 -8.49 2.71 22.72
CA ARG A 231 -9.35 3.31 21.67
C ARG A 231 -9.04 2.83 20.26
N ALA A 232 -8.01 2.00 20.10
CA ALA A 232 -7.72 1.40 18.81
C ALA A 232 -8.74 0.31 18.50
N ARG A 233 -9.15 0.21 17.23
CA ARG A 233 -9.79 -1.00 16.75
C ARG A 233 -8.73 -2.09 16.69
N LEU A 234 -9.00 -3.22 17.36
CA LEU A 234 -8.14 -4.38 17.36
C LEU A 234 -8.77 -5.51 16.56
N GLU A 235 -7.98 -6.14 15.70
CA GLU A 235 -8.38 -7.34 14.97
C GLU A 235 -7.40 -8.47 15.22
N PHE A 236 -7.87 -9.70 15.10
CA PHE A 236 -7.01 -10.88 15.17
C PHE A 236 -6.70 -11.34 13.75
N SER A 237 -5.43 -11.44 13.38
CA SER A 237 -5.08 -12.12 12.13
C SER A 237 -5.42 -13.60 12.25
N SER A 238 -6.23 -14.11 11.33
CA SER A 238 -6.51 -15.55 11.18
C SER A 238 -5.41 -16.29 10.40
N SER A 239 -4.51 -15.55 9.75
CA SER A 239 -3.46 -16.06 8.88
C SER A 239 -2.11 -15.50 9.36
N GLY A 240 -1.47 -16.21 10.28
CA GLY A 240 -0.04 -16.06 10.53
C GLY A 240 0.65 -17.30 10.00
N GLU A 241 1.53 -17.15 8.99
CA GLU A 241 2.49 -18.20 8.60
C GLU A 241 3.48 -18.53 9.73
N ASP A 242 3.55 -17.67 10.76
CA ASP A 242 4.16 -18.00 12.04
C ASP A 242 3.21 -18.88 12.87
N ASP A 243 3.65 -20.09 13.26
CA ASP A 243 3.01 -21.08 14.18
C ASP A 243 2.58 -20.53 15.58
N ARG A 244 2.61 -19.22 15.79
CA ARG A 244 2.38 -18.55 17.08
C ARG A 244 0.92 -18.10 17.29
N GLY A 245 -0.01 -18.56 16.47
CA GLY A 245 -1.45 -18.33 16.65
C GLY A 245 -1.92 -16.90 16.33
N PRO A 246 -3.19 -16.56 16.63
CA PRO A 246 -3.79 -15.31 16.22
C PRO A 246 -3.11 -14.11 16.91
N ARG A 247 -2.49 -13.24 16.10
CA ARG A 247 -1.85 -12.00 16.59
C ARG A 247 -2.83 -10.83 16.55
N ARG A 248 -2.81 -10.02 17.60
CA ARG A 248 -3.55 -8.76 17.68
C ARG A 248 -2.92 -7.74 16.72
N ARG A 249 -3.74 -7.11 15.90
CA ARG A 249 -3.38 -6.05 14.98
C ARG A 249 -4.13 -4.79 15.35
N LEU A 250 -3.41 -3.68 15.33
CA LEU A 250 -3.96 -2.33 15.35
C LEU A 250 -4.57 -2.04 13.98
N VAL A 251 -5.81 -1.55 13.96
CA VAL A 251 -6.49 -1.09 12.74
C VAL A 251 -6.58 0.42 12.77
N ILE A 252 -5.82 1.07 11.89
CA ILE A 252 -5.90 2.52 11.67
C ILE A 252 -6.58 2.75 10.35
N GLU A 253 -7.54 3.68 10.33
CA GLU A 253 -8.16 4.11 9.10
C GLU A 253 -7.83 5.57 8.85
N THR A 254 -6.88 5.83 7.95
CA THR A 254 -6.50 7.17 7.56
C THR A 254 -7.57 7.76 6.65
N GLN A 255 -7.96 9.00 6.94
CA GLN A 255 -8.89 9.78 6.13
C GLN A 255 -8.13 10.87 5.39
N GLU A 256 -8.72 11.43 4.33
CA GLU A 256 -8.19 12.58 3.62
C GLU A 256 -7.71 13.69 4.57
N GLY A 257 -6.43 14.05 4.46
CA GLY A 257 -5.73 15.01 5.31
C GLY A 257 -4.96 14.39 6.49
N ASP A 258 -5.19 13.12 6.82
CA ASP A 258 -4.44 12.45 7.89
C ASP A 258 -3.01 12.13 7.45
N VAL A 259 -2.08 12.14 8.42
CA VAL A 259 -0.70 11.69 8.26
C VAL A 259 -0.45 10.50 9.17
N LEU A 260 0.06 9.40 8.62
CA LEU A 260 0.56 8.26 9.37
C LEU A 260 2.08 8.23 9.28
N ALA A 261 2.77 8.45 10.40
CA ALA A 261 4.21 8.23 10.48
C ALA A 261 4.47 6.84 11.08
N VAL A 262 5.24 6.00 10.40
CA VAL A 262 5.46 4.61 10.79
C VAL A 262 6.88 4.18 10.41
N ASP A 263 7.56 3.48 11.32
CA ASP A 263 8.76 2.74 10.99
C ASP A 263 8.33 1.41 10.36
N THR A 264 8.35 1.33 9.02
CA THR A 264 7.89 0.16 8.28
C THR A 264 8.84 -1.05 8.42
N GLY A 265 10.05 -0.85 8.97
CA GLY A 265 10.94 -1.92 9.39
C GLY A 265 10.63 -2.43 10.81
N ALA A 266 9.96 -1.64 11.65
CA ALA A 266 9.57 -2.02 13.01
C ALA A 266 8.14 -2.56 13.14
N TRP A 267 7.31 -2.36 12.11
CA TRP A 267 5.90 -2.75 12.09
C TRP A 267 5.58 -3.62 10.88
N TRP A 268 5.09 -4.84 11.14
CA TRP A 268 4.38 -5.59 10.11
C TRP A 268 3.13 -4.80 9.74
N HIS A 269 2.93 -4.60 8.45
CA HIS A 269 1.87 -3.75 7.95
C HIS A 269 1.21 -4.33 6.70
N GLU A 270 -0.11 -4.26 6.67
CA GLU A 270 -0.98 -4.60 5.54
C GLU A 270 -1.89 -3.38 5.27
N THR A 271 -2.27 -3.18 4.02
CA THR A 271 -3.19 -2.10 3.65
C THR A 271 -4.40 -2.61 2.90
N ALA A 272 -5.54 -1.92 3.05
CA ALA A 272 -6.74 -2.16 2.28
C ALA A 272 -7.48 -0.84 1.97
N LEU A 273 -8.30 -0.85 0.93
CA LEU A 273 -9.20 0.25 0.61
C LEU A 273 -10.62 -0.09 1.05
N PRO A 274 -11.19 0.64 2.04
CA PRO A 274 -12.59 0.46 2.38
C PRO A 274 -13.48 0.86 1.19
N SER A 275 -14.68 0.28 1.11
CA SER A 275 -15.65 0.66 0.07
C SER A 275 -15.96 2.15 0.16
N SER A 276 -15.76 2.88 -0.93
CA SER A 276 -15.93 4.34 -0.98
C SER A 276 -16.32 4.80 -2.38
N PRO A 277 -17.26 5.77 -2.53
CA PRO A 277 -17.57 6.34 -3.83
C PRO A 277 -16.41 7.18 -4.41
N SER A 278 -15.46 7.60 -3.57
CA SER A 278 -14.27 8.35 -3.97
C SER A 278 -13.04 7.46 -4.15
N MET A 279 -12.14 7.88 -5.03
CA MET A 279 -10.80 7.30 -5.13
C MET A 279 -10.01 7.58 -3.86
N SER A 280 -9.14 6.64 -3.50
CA SER A 280 -8.16 6.77 -2.43
C SER A 280 -6.81 7.07 -3.04
N ALA A 281 -6.13 8.08 -2.50
CA ALA A 281 -4.75 8.39 -2.88
C ALA A 281 -3.93 8.77 -1.65
N SER A 282 -2.72 8.25 -1.55
CA SER A 282 -1.77 8.62 -0.49
C SER A 282 -0.38 8.79 -1.07
N LEU A 283 0.36 9.80 -0.61
CA LEU A 283 1.79 9.94 -0.88
C LEU A 283 2.58 9.56 0.36
N ALA A 284 3.75 8.94 0.18
CA ALA A 284 4.66 8.67 1.27
C ALA A 284 6.10 9.02 0.94
N ARG A 285 6.87 9.30 1.98
CA ARG A 285 8.31 9.58 1.88
C ARG A 285 8.99 9.12 3.15
N GLU A 286 10.23 8.69 3.00
CA GLU A 286 11.12 8.39 4.12
C GLU A 286 11.41 9.64 4.93
N PHE A 287 11.94 9.48 6.14
CA PHE A 287 12.62 10.51 6.89
C PHE A 287 13.73 9.92 7.77
N PHE A 288 14.73 10.74 8.06
CA PHE A 288 15.96 10.36 8.75
C PHE A 288 16.14 11.31 9.92
N LEU A 289 16.03 10.81 11.14
CA LEU A 289 16.22 11.60 12.35
C LEU A 289 17.72 11.82 12.58
N ALA A 290 18.15 13.08 12.70
CA ALA A 290 19.56 13.45 12.90
C ALA A 290 20.26 12.62 14.00
N GLU A 291 19.61 12.44 15.15
CA GLU A 291 20.17 11.69 16.28
C GLU A 291 20.45 10.22 15.98
N GLU A 292 19.71 9.60 15.07
CA GLU A 292 19.90 8.19 14.69
C GLU A 292 20.98 8.01 13.62
N HIS A 293 21.37 9.11 12.97
CA HIS A 293 22.28 9.13 11.84
C HIS A 293 23.53 9.98 12.09
N GLY A 294 23.92 10.21 13.35
CA GLY A 294 25.16 10.92 13.68
C GLY A 294 25.12 12.44 13.47
N GLY A 295 23.93 13.04 13.54
CA GLY A 295 23.67 14.47 13.36
C GLY A 295 23.03 14.79 12.00
N ALA A 296 22.72 16.08 11.79
CA ALA A 296 22.04 16.55 10.58
C ALA A 296 22.76 16.14 9.27
N ALA A 297 24.10 16.31 9.23
CA ALA A 297 24.89 15.95 8.06
C ALA A 297 24.84 14.45 7.74
N GLY A 298 24.79 13.60 8.76
CA GLY A 298 24.70 12.16 8.56
C GLY A 298 23.29 11.70 8.18
N ALA A 299 22.24 12.36 8.69
CA ALA A 299 20.87 12.15 8.22
C ALA A 299 20.69 12.56 6.75
N GLU A 300 21.24 13.70 6.33
CA GLU A 300 21.24 14.11 4.92
C GLU A 300 21.99 13.13 4.03
N ASP A 301 23.11 12.61 4.51
CA ASP A 301 23.93 11.65 3.80
C ASP A 301 23.24 10.28 3.67
N ALA A 302 22.56 9.84 4.73
CA ALA A 302 21.68 8.67 4.68
C ALA A 302 20.52 8.89 3.70
N ALA A 303 19.87 10.06 3.73
CA ALA A 303 18.78 10.40 2.81
C ALA A 303 19.21 10.44 1.34
N ARG A 304 20.42 10.90 1.03
CA ARG A 304 20.98 10.88 -0.33
C ARG A 304 21.33 9.48 -0.82
N ARG A 305 21.81 8.63 0.09
CA ARG A 305 22.17 7.24 -0.20
C ARG A 305 21.01 6.28 -0.19
N ALA A 306 19.85 6.70 0.31
CA ALA A 306 18.65 5.90 0.29
C ALA A 306 18.36 5.50 -1.16
N GLU A 307 18.65 4.25 -1.48
CA GLU A 307 18.27 3.66 -2.75
C GLU A 307 16.75 3.68 -2.84
N ALA A 308 16.20 3.75 -4.05
CA ALA A 308 14.76 3.61 -4.23
C ALA A 308 14.30 2.34 -3.52
N PHE A 309 13.34 2.49 -2.58
CA PHE A 309 12.82 1.43 -1.71
C PHE A 309 12.88 0.04 -2.34
N THR A 310 13.61 -0.89 -1.71
CA THR A 310 13.54 -2.30 -2.04
C THR A 310 12.81 -3.00 -0.89
N ASN A 311 11.64 -3.58 -1.14
CA ASN A 311 10.94 -4.38 -0.12
C ASN A 311 11.80 -5.63 0.18
N VAL A 312 11.90 -6.06 1.44
CA VAL A 312 12.86 -7.12 1.87
C VAL A 312 12.63 -8.46 1.17
N ASP A 313 11.42 -8.77 0.70
CA ASP A 313 11.04 -10.17 0.46
C ASP A 313 10.71 -10.53 -1.00
N GLY A 314 11.16 -9.79 -2.01
CA GLY A 314 10.91 -10.27 -3.37
C GLY A 314 11.58 -9.51 -4.48
N LEU A 315 12.23 -10.27 -5.36
CA LEU A 315 12.43 -9.94 -6.76
C LEU A 315 11.05 -9.64 -7.38
N TYR A 316 10.57 -8.40 -7.27
CA TYR A 316 9.37 -8.00 -8.01
C TYR A 316 9.68 -8.15 -9.49
N ALA A 317 8.71 -8.69 -10.20
CA ALA A 317 8.81 -8.74 -11.64
C ALA A 317 8.99 -7.30 -12.15
N LYS A 318 10.11 -7.03 -12.83
CA LYS A 318 10.40 -5.73 -13.47
C LYS A 318 9.39 -5.34 -14.54
N ARG A 319 8.46 -6.24 -14.84
CA ARG A 319 7.40 -6.11 -15.82
C ARG A 319 6.19 -6.89 -15.34
N PHE A 320 5.05 -6.56 -15.93
CA PHE A 320 3.85 -7.38 -15.79
C PHE A 320 4.13 -8.84 -16.19
N VAL A 321 3.54 -9.77 -15.44
CA VAL A 321 3.57 -11.22 -15.67
C VAL A 321 2.12 -11.68 -15.83
N ALA A 322 1.79 -12.24 -16.98
CA ALA A 322 0.43 -12.70 -17.25
C ALA A 322 0.12 -14.01 -16.52
N ALA A 323 -1.16 -14.27 -16.23
CA ALA A 323 -1.57 -15.57 -15.71
C ALA A 323 -1.18 -16.70 -16.69
N GLY A 324 -0.48 -17.72 -16.17
CA GLY A 324 0.06 -18.84 -16.95
C GLY A 324 1.42 -18.57 -17.60
N GLU A 325 2.01 -17.40 -17.41
CA GLU A 325 3.36 -17.09 -17.88
C GLU A 325 4.42 -17.76 -16.99
N ILE A 326 5.46 -18.32 -17.61
CA ILE A 326 6.61 -18.90 -16.91
C ILE A 326 7.55 -17.76 -16.48
N VAL A 327 7.67 -17.55 -15.17
CA VAL A 327 8.45 -16.43 -14.59
C VAL A 327 9.92 -16.75 -14.44
N CYS A 328 10.23 -18.01 -14.17
CA CYS A 328 11.57 -18.55 -14.05
C CYS A 328 11.54 -20.05 -14.33
N THR A 329 12.65 -20.57 -14.81
CA THR A 329 12.90 -21.99 -15.05
C THR A 329 14.08 -22.44 -14.20
N GLN A 330 14.26 -23.76 -14.03
CA GLN A 330 15.42 -24.29 -13.31
C GLN A 330 16.77 -23.82 -13.92
N LYS A 331 16.82 -23.56 -15.23
CA LYS A 331 18.00 -23.07 -15.95
C LYS A 331 18.41 -21.65 -15.52
N ASP A 332 17.51 -20.88 -14.92
CA ASP A 332 17.79 -19.52 -14.42
C ASP A 332 18.54 -19.50 -13.07
N PHE A 333 18.83 -20.67 -12.50
CA PHE A 333 19.50 -20.82 -11.21
C PHE A 333 20.87 -21.48 -11.38
N GLU A 334 21.92 -20.76 -10.98
CA GLU A 334 23.34 -21.14 -11.20
C GLU A 334 23.73 -22.50 -10.53
N ASP A 335 22.97 -22.99 -9.56
CA ASP A 335 23.27 -24.19 -8.75
C ASP A 335 22.28 -25.38 -8.95
N GLY A 336 21.57 -25.46 -10.07
CA GLY A 336 20.74 -26.65 -10.39
C GLY A 336 19.35 -26.67 -9.78
N GLY A 337 18.81 -25.49 -9.47
CA GLY A 337 17.43 -25.27 -9.03
C GLY A 337 17.36 -24.63 -7.64
N PRO A 338 16.47 -23.65 -7.43
CA PRO A 338 16.34 -23.01 -6.14
C PRO A 338 15.62 -23.97 -5.20
N ASN A 339 16.00 -23.97 -3.93
CA ASN A 339 15.01 -24.14 -2.87
C ASN A 339 14.05 -22.94 -2.96
N VAL A 340 13.12 -22.95 -3.92
CA VAL A 340 12.07 -21.94 -4.02
C VAL A 340 11.27 -22.00 -2.73
N GLY A 341 11.20 -20.86 -2.03
CA GLY A 341 10.41 -20.74 -0.82
C GLY A 341 8.97 -21.15 -1.11
N ARG A 342 8.44 -22.11 -0.35
CA ARG A 342 7.05 -22.55 -0.47
C ARG A 342 6.19 -21.73 0.47
N SER A 343 5.18 -21.03 -0.06
CA SER A 343 4.11 -20.41 0.74
C SER A 343 2.87 -21.30 0.73
N GLY A 344 2.09 -21.25 1.82
CA GLY A 344 0.79 -21.93 1.90
C GLY A 344 -0.30 -21.29 1.03
N ASN A 345 -0.06 -20.07 0.52
CA ASN A 345 -0.96 -19.36 -0.40
C ASN A 345 -0.13 -18.57 -1.43
N PRO A 346 0.53 -19.25 -2.39
CA PRO A 346 1.47 -18.60 -3.28
C PRO A 346 0.75 -17.84 -4.41
N ASN A 347 1.37 -16.75 -4.89
CA ASN A 347 0.91 -15.98 -6.05
C ASN A 347 1.40 -16.55 -7.40
N CYS A 348 2.31 -17.52 -7.37
CA CYS A 348 2.83 -18.28 -8.51
C CYS A 348 2.85 -19.77 -8.13
N ALA A 349 2.54 -20.66 -9.06
CA ALA A 349 2.57 -22.09 -8.81
C ALA A 349 3.88 -22.70 -9.33
N VAL A 350 4.44 -23.60 -8.55
CA VAL A 350 5.50 -24.54 -8.95
C VAL A 350 4.84 -25.70 -9.69
N ALA A 351 5.32 -26.04 -10.87
CA ALA A 351 4.69 -27.00 -11.80
C ALA A 351 5.74 -27.77 -12.61
N GLU A 352 5.51 -29.02 -12.95
CA GLU A 352 6.35 -29.70 -13.96
C GLU A 352 5.73 -29.43 -15.34
N ILE A 353 6.54 -28.92 -16.27
CA ILE A 353 6.11 -28.70 -17.66
C ILE A 353 6.95 -29.63 -18.53
N ASP A 354 6.28 -30.51 -19.27
CA ASP A 354 6.92 -31.31 -20.29
C ASP A 354 7.28 -30.37 -21.46
N ASP A 355 8.59 -30.10 -21.62
CA ASP A 355 9.10 -29.40 -22.80
C ASP A 355 8.90 -30.33 -24.02
N GLU A 356 7.75 -30.24 -24.68
CA GLU A 356 7.43 -31.02 -25.90
C GLU A 356 8.37 -30.70 -27.09
N ASP A 357 9.33 -29.79 -26.91
CA ASP A 357 10.32 -29.38 -27.91
C ASP A 357 11.75 -29.88 -27.63
N GLU A 358 12.01 -30.65 -26.55
CA GLU A 358 13.30 -31.33 -26.37
C GLU A 358 13.29 -32.72 -27.05
N ASP A 359 13.28 -32.70 -28.38
CA ASP A 359 13.89 -33.78 -29.16
C ASP A 359 15.39 -33.79 -28.82
N GLU A 360 15.78 -34.81 -28.05
CA GLU A 360 17.13 -35.29 -27.74
C GLU A 360 17.84 -34.67 -26.50
N GLU A 361 17.90 -35.51 -25.46
CA GLU A 361 18.85 -35.52 -24.32
C GLU A 361 18.49 -34.73 -23.05
N GLY A 362 17.44 -35.18 -22.37
CA GLY A 362 17.57 -35.70 -21.00
C GLY A 362 17.89 -34.68 -19.89
N GLY A 363 16.88 -33.91 -19.47
CA GLY A 363 16.89 -33.23 -18.19
C GLY A 363 15.52 -32.69 -17.82
N GLY A 364 14.78 -33.42 -16.97
CA GLY A 364 13.47 -32.95 -16.50
C GLY A 364 13.57 -31.63 -15.72
N THR A 365 12.71 -30.68 -16.09
CA THR A 365 12.64 -29.33 -15.51
C THR A 365 11.45 -29.22 -14.54
N MET A 366 11.69 -28.67 -13.35
CA MET A 366 10.63 -28.25 -12.39
C MET A 366 10.49 -26.71 -12.39
N VAL A 367 9.25 -26.19 -12.45
CA VAL A 367 8.88 -24.74 -12.31
C VAL A 367 8.76 -24.37 -10.86
#